data_AF-A0A9P0NLK6-F1
#
_entry.id   AF-A0A9P0NLK6-F1
#
_cell.length_a   1.000
_cell.length_b   1.000
_cell.length_c   1.000
_cell.angle_alpha   90.00
_cell.angle_beta   90.00
_cell.angle_gamma   90.00
#
_symmetry.space_group_name_H-M   'P 1'
#
loop_
_entity.id
_entity.type
_entity.pdbx_description
1 polymer ?
#
loop_
_entity_poly.entity_id
_entity_poly.type
_entity_poly.pdbx_seq_one_letter_code
_entity_poly.pdbx_strand_id
1 'polypeptide(L)'
;MNHTTKGGKNNNNDYTKYVCNNSSNGNRTCVFYPSALDRPLDDVPWKLVNMSFKLLNVDSKLVLTLLANHGFREVNSDSNDFNLLWSNNHVNTNIISSLRSYQRINHFPRSCELTRKDKLYKNIETMSHRNGIKKFSFVPETYIMPKDYNRFISNQYRHRGLWIVKPFDLSRGRGITIIDYSFKDTQSALKENVVVAKYIDNPLLVNGYKWDLRLYVLVTSFNPLVVYLYEEGLVRFATVKYVCDRSRINNRRMHLCNYSVNKSSPSYIRNSDPERENVGHKWSMSALLNHLREEYLINTETLMAEIEDIVIKTIMSATAQMLPAINCFVPHSQNCFELYGFDILVDDKLKPWLLEVNLSPSLGIDSALDSRIKSSMLCDLFTLIGIPIVDPTVFNFNRNVRRPKSDIPRKTNSNININKLSSDEKRLLKNTMDQNQRSRGFIRIFPTNLSWKKYSSYLDNINGIPRGSTIPPFYIKLIRNYNYFLNDHLFNENSSFYMDINRQDRYERSLKDFKQDLNDNKDEDQTTDMLKLKKAILKYLNDGYVFRFLNLHCQIKK
;
A
#
# COMPACT_ATOMS: atom_id res chain seq x y z
N MET A 1 60.75 10.67 24.10
CA MET A 1 60.31 11.96 23.52
C MET A 1 59.72 11.67 22.15
N ASN A 2 58.43 11.38 22.11
CA ASN A 2 57.38 12.29 21.63
C ASN A 2 57.50 12.61 20.13
N HIS A 3 56.78 11.83 19.30
CA HIS A 3 55.96 12.45 18.27
C HIS A 3 54.60 11.74 18.19
N THR A 4 53.60 12.50 18.63
CA THR A 4 52.18 12.23 18.67
C THR A 4 51.60 12.15 17.26
N THR A 5 51.08 10.99 16.88
CA THR A 5 50.15 10.87 15.74
C THR A 5 48.79 11.41 16.17
N LYS A 6 48.44 12.59 15.63
CA LYS A 6 47.10 13.18 15.77
C LYS A 6 46.07 12.23 15.20
N GLY A 7 45.14 11.80 16.04
CA GLY A 7 43.96 11.06 15.64
C GLY A 7 43.05 11.87 14.72
N GLY A 8 42.77 11.33 13.54
CA GLY A 8 41.64 11.74 12.72
C GLY A 8 40.35 11.20 13.32
N LYS A 9 39.67 12.03 14.12
CA LYS A 9 38.21 11.95 14.26
C LYS A 9 37.62 12.57 12.99
N ASN A 10 36.99 11.79 12.11
CA ASN A 10 35.87 12.19 11.24
C ASN A 10 35.47 11.04 10.28
N ASN A 11 34.15 10.83 10.13
CA ASN A 11 33.41 10.13 9.06
C ASN A 11 32.36 9.07 9.49
N ASN A 12 32.21 8.72 10.77
CA ASN A 12 31.19 7.74 11.18
C ASN A 12 29.78 8.30 11.42
N ASN A 13 29.62 9.63 11.48
CA ASN A 13 28.31 10.23 11.79
C ASN A 13 27.41 10.41 10.54
N ASP A 14 27.96 10.65 9.36
CA ASP A 14 27.17 10.95 8.15
C ASP A 14 26.42 9.74 7.57
N TYR A 15 26.92 8.52 7.80
CA TYR A 15 26.25 7.29 7.33
C TYR A 15 25.05 6.87 8.17
N THR A 16 24.86 7.46 9.36
CA THR A 16 23.81 7.06 10.30
C THR A 16 22.41 7.39 9.79
N LYS A 17 22.23 8.47 9.02
CA LYS A 17 20.91 8.85 8.49
C LYS A 17 20.36 7.86 7.48
N TYR A 18 21.22 7.25 6.67
CA TYR A 18 20.82 6.28 5.65
C TYR A 18 20.51 4.90 6.22
N VAL A 19 20.79 4.67 7.50
CA VAL A 19 20.74 3.34 8.10
C VAL A 19 19.86 3.34 9.34
N CYS A 20 18.82 2.51 9.32
CA CYS A 20 18.09 2.21 10.54
C CYS A 20 18.75 1.00 11.22
N ASN A 21 19.20 1.19 12.46
CA ASN A 21 19.76 0.14 13.31
C ASN A 21 18.63 -0.82 13.71
N ASN A 22 18.53 -1.93 12.99
CA ASN A 22 17.52 -2.94 13.27
C ASN A 22 17.95 -3.74 14.49
N SER A 23 17.16 -3.64 15.55
CA SER A 23 17.48 -4.26 16.81
C SER A 23 17.41 -5.80 16.69
N SER A 24 16.59 -6.33 15.77
CA SER A 24 16.17 -7.75 15.68
C SER A 24 17.26 -8.78 15.34
N ASN A 25 18.26 -8.45 14.51
CA ASN A 25 19.31 -9.38 14.07
C ASN A 25 20.73 -8.77 14.08
N GLY A 26 20.91 -7.53 14.53
CA GLY A 26 22.15 -6.76 14.32
C GLY A 26 22.35 -6.29 12.88
N ASN A 27 21.48 -6.70 11.94
CA ASN A 27 21.54 -6.28 10.55
C ASN A 27 20.89 -4.93 10.36
N ARG A 28 21.70 -3.95 9.97
CA ARG A 28 21.30 -2.62 9.53
C ARG A 28 20.33 -2.70 8.33
N THR A 29 19.34 -1.80 8.29
CA THR A 29 18.37 -1.71 7.19
C THR A 29 18.46 -0.39 6.46
N CYS A 30 18.13 -0.41 5.16
CA CYS A 30 18.23 0.75 4.29
C CYS A 30 17.13 1.78 4.60
N VAL A 31 17.49 3.06 4.54
CA VAL A 31 16.58 4.20 4.62
C VAL A 31 16.61 4.93 3.28
N PHE A 32 15.43 5.19 2.73
CA PHE A 32 15.26 5.81 1.42
C PHE A 32 14.80 7.26 1.54
N TYR A 33 15.23 8.12 0.61
CA TYR A 33 14.91 9.54 0.60
C TYR A 33 14.42 9.99 -0.78
N PRO A 34 13.37 10.83 -0.86
CA PRO A 34 12.86 11.35 -2.13
C PRO A 34 13.88 12.22 -2.87
N SER A 35 14.83 12.83 -2.15
CA SER A 35 15.91 13.64 -2.72
C SER A 35 16.81 12.85 -3.70
N ALA A 36 16.83 11.52 -3.60
CA ALA A 36 17.49 10.65 -4.57
C ALA A 36 16.88 10.74 -5.97
N LEU A 37 15.70 11.32 -6.16
CA LEU A 37 15.20 11.59 -7.50
C LEU A 37 16.10 12.60 -8.23
N ASP A 38 16.54 13.67 -7.57
CA ASP A 38 17.30 14.76 -8.23
C ASP A 38 18.64 14.28 -8.77
N ARG A 39 19.34 13.49 -7.94
CA ARG A 39 20.67 12.96 -8.22
C ARG A 39 20.92 11.66 -7.45
N PRO A 40 21.80 10.78 -7.95
CA PRO A 40 22.31 9.65 -7.18
C PRO A 40 22.89 10.10 -5.84
N LEU A 41 22.64 9.33 -4.79
CA LEU A 41 23.20 9.58 -3.46
C LEU A 41 24.61 9.02 -3.38
N ASP A 42 25.62 9.87 -3.22
CA ASP A 42 27.04 9.46 -3.23
C ASP A 42 27.50 8.74 -1.95
N ASP A 43 26.90 9.08 -0.81
CA ASP A 43 27.37 8.64 0.51
C ASP A 43 26.53 7.50 1.13
N VAL A 44 25.78 6.73 0.34
CA VAL A 44 25.01 5.60 0.89
C VAL A 44 25.94 4.42 1.22
N PRO A 45 25.93 3.89 2.46
CA PRO A 45 26.92 2.91 2.90
C PRO A 45 26.83 1.57 2.16
N TRP A 46 25.68 1.26 1.58
CA TRP A 46 25.50 0.04 0.78
C TRP A 46 25.85 0.20 -0.70
N LYS A 47 26.45 1.32 -1.15
CA LYS A 47 27.17 1.34 -2.44
C LYS A 47 28.40 0.41 -2.42
N LEU A 48 28.98 0.20 -1.24
CA LEU A 48 30.11 -0.68 -0.99
C LEU A 48 29.70 -2.16 -0.83
N VAL A 49 28.40 -2.40 -0.67
CA VAL A 49 27.79 -3.74 -0.56
C VAL A 49 27.11 -4.01 -1.91
N ASN A 50 27.21 -5.21 -2.51
CA ASN A 50 26.55 -5.46 -3.80
C ASN A 50 25.03 -5.65 -3.65
N MET A 51 24.33 -4.65 -3.09
CA MET A 51 22.88 -4.63 -3.00
C MET A 51 22.27 -4.64 -4.39
N SER A 52 21.29 -5.51 -4.59
CA SER A 52 20.70 -5.73 -5.90
C SER A 52 19.19 -5.82 -5.88
N PHE A 53 18.59 -5.48 -7.02
CA PHE A 53 17.17 -5.60 -7.26
C PHE A 53 16.86 -6.30 -8.58
N LYS A 54 15.67 -6.90 -8.64
CA LYS A 54 15.16 -7.65 -9.78
C LYS A 54 13.78 -7.10 -10.17
N LEU A 55 13.60 -6.74 -11.43
CA LEU A 55 12.32 -6.25 -11.96
C LEU A 55 11.67 -7.32 -12.83
N LEU A 56 10.38 -7.59 -12.61
CA LEU A 56 9.59 -8.49 -13.46
C LEU A 56 8.37 -7.76 -14.02
N ASN A 57 8.32 -7.60 -15.35
CA ASN A 57 7.21 -6.92 -16.05
C ASN A 57 6.91 -5.50 -15.51
N VAL A 58 7.97 -4.73 -15.21
CA VAL A 58 7.84 -3.41 -14.58
C VAL A 58 8.05 -2.29 -15.60
N ASP A 59 7.00 -1.53 -15.86
CA ASP A 59 7.07 -0.34 -16.73
C ASP A 59 7.35 0.96 -15.95
N SER A 60 7.39 0.90 -14.61
CA SER A 60 7.53 2.08 -13.76
C SER A 60 8.99 2.53 -13.65
N LYS A 61 9.32 3.59 -14.40
CA LYS A 61 10.63 4.26 -14.33
C LYS A 61 10.94 4.79 -12.92
N LEU A 62 9.92 5.13 -12.13
CA LEU A 62 10.09 5.69 -10.80
C LEU A 62 10.76 4.70 -9.84
N VAL A 63 10.32 3.44 -9.84
CA VAL A 63 10.88 2.39 -8.98
C VAL A 63 12.34 2.14 -9.34
N LEU A 64 12.64 2.01 -10.64
CA LEU A 64 13.99 1.83 -11.15
C LEU A 64 14.90 2.99 -10.75
N THR A 65 14.45 4.23 -10.98
CA THR A 65 15.22 5.45 -10.69
C THR A 65 15.53 5.57 -9.20
N LEU A 66 14.55 5.32 -8.34
CA LEU A 66 14.76 5.36 -6.89
C LEU A 66 15.76 4.29 -6.44
N LEU A 67 15.62 3.05 -6.89
CA LEU A 67 16.54 1.97 -6.49
C LEU A 67 17.97 2.23 -7.00
N ALA A 68 18.12 2.63 -8.26
CA ALA A 68 19.42 2.94 -8.86
C ALA A 68 20.11 4.13 -8.20
N ASN A 69 19.38 5.22 -7.94
CA ASN A 69 19.94 6.42 -7.30
C ASN A 69 20.26 6.21 -5.82
N HIS A 70 19.64 5.22 -5.17
CA HIS A 70 20.06 4.72 -3.86
C HIS A 70 21.19 3.69 -3.95
N GLY A 71 21.79 3.43 -5.12
CA GLY A 71 22.97 2.57 -5.25
C GLY A 71 22.70 1.07 -5.35
N PHE A 72 21.45 0.64 -5.56
CA PHE A 72 21.16 -0.76 -5.86
C PHE A 72 21.49 -1.08 -7.33
N ARG A 73 21.96 -2.30 -7.58
CA ARG A 73 22.28 -2.80 -8.93
C ARG A 73 21.19 -3.72 -9.46
N GLU A 74 20.80 -3.53 -10.71
CA GLU A 74 19.88 -4.46 -11.37
C GLU A 74 20.60 -5.77 -11.67
N VAL A 75 19.93 -6.91 -11.39
CA VAL A 75 20.42 -8.24 -11.75
C VAL A 75 19.54 -8.87 -12.81
N ASN A 76 20.13 -9.80 -13.59
CA ASN A 76 19.42 -10.53 -14.62
C ASN A 76 18.18 -11.26 -14.09
N SER A 77 17.17 -11.41 -14.94
CA SER A 77 15.91 -12.09 -14.64
C SER A 77 16.07 -13.54 -14.15
N ASP A 78 17.18 -14.19 -14.46
CA ASP A 78 17.46 -15.57 -14.02
C ASP A 78 18.25 -15.64 -12.70
N SER A 79 18.72 -14.50 -12.18
CA SER A 79 19.46 -14.45 -10.92
C SER A 79 18.53 -14.70 -9.73
N ASN A 80 19.04 -15.49 -8.78
CA ASN A 80 18.44 -15.71 -7.46
C ASN A 80 19.10 -14.86 -6.36
N ASP A 81 20.20 -14.19 -6.68
CA ASP A 81 20.95 -13.34 -5.76
C ASP A 81 20.48 -11.89 -5.93
N PHE A 82 19.38 -11.56 -5.26
CA PHE A 82 18.78 -10.21 -5.22
C PHE A 82 18.30 -9.88 -3.80
N ASN A 83 18.27 -8.60 -3.41
CA ASN A 83 17.69 -8.17 -2.13
C ASN A 83 16.19 -7.86 -2.26
N LEU A 84 15.78 -7.24 -3.37
CA LEU A 84 14.40 -6.85 -3.64
C LEU A 84 13.96 -7.36 -5.01
N LEU A 85 12.83 -8.07 -5.07
CA LEU A 85 12.13 -8.36 -6.31
C LEU A 85 10.86 -7.51 -6.38
N TRP A 86 10.77 -6.69 -7.43
CA TRP A 86 9.58 -5.88 -7.72
C TRP A 86 8.91 -6.38 -9.00
N SER A 87 7.62 -6.69 -8.91
CA SER A 87 6.81 -7.14 -10.04
C SER A 87 5.53 -6.32 -10.13
N ASN A 88 5.01 -6.10 -11.34
CA ASN A 88 3.65 -5.53 -11.48
C ASN A 88 2.57 -6.62 -11.44
N ASN A 89 2.93 -7.85 -11.81
CA ASN A 89 2.03 -9.00 -11.89
C ASN A 89 2.26 -9.96 -10.71
N HIS A 90 1.28 -10.85 -10.46
CA HIS A 90 1.46 -11.94 -9.50
C HIS A 90 2.72 -12.75 -9.80
N VAL A 91 3.46 -13.06 -8.75
CA VAL A 91 4.70 -13.83 -8.83
C VAL A 91 4.42 -15.32 -8.62
N ASN A 92 5.11 -16.16 -9.38
CA ASN A 92 5.02 -17.61 -9.25
C ASN A 92 5.40 -18.06 -7.82
N THR A 93 4.59 -18.93 -7.22
CA THR A 93 4.80 -19.47 -5.88
C THR A 93 6.13 -20.20 -5.70
N ASN A 94 6.70 -20.75 -6.78
CA ASN A 94 8.01 -21.41 -6.76
C ASN A 94 9.16 -20.42 -6.49
N ILE A 95 9.04 -19.18 -6.99
CA ILE A 95 10.01 -18.12 -6.68
C ILE A 95 9.87 -17.74 -5.20
N ILE A 96 8.63 -17.57 -4.73
CA ILE A 96 8.33 -17.19 -3.34
C ILE A 96 8.86 -18.23 -2.34
N SER A 97 8.69 -19.53 -2.62
CA SER A 97 9.14 -20.62 -1.75
C SER A 97 10.67 -20.74 -1.66
N SER A 98 11.39 -20.23 -2.64
CA SER A 98 12.86 -20.23 -2.68
C SER A 98 13.51 -19.03 -1.98
N LEU A 99 12.71 -18.06 -1.49
CA LEU A 99 13.22 -16.82 -0.92
C LEU A 99 14.05 -17.03 0.35
N ARG A 100 15.15 -16.29 0.45
CA ARG A 100 16.01 -16.23 1.64
C ARG A 100 15.52 -15.15 2.60
N SER A 101 15.96 -15.23 3.86
CA SER A 101 15.49 -14.33 4.94
C SER A 101 15.74 -12.83 4.69
N TYR A 102 16.77 -12.48 3.92
CA TYR A 102 17.10 -11.09 3.58
C TYR A 102 16.30 -10.56 2.38
N GLN A 103 15.68 -11.45 1.58
CA GLN A 103 14.99 -11.07 0.35
C GLN A 103 13.60 -10.50 0.65
N ARG A 104 13.16 -9.56 -0.19
CA ARG A 104 11.85 -8.93 -0.13
C ARG A 104 11.16 -9.02 -1.49
N ILE A 105 9.84 -9.21 -1.49
CA ILE A 105 8.99 -9.27 -2.66
C ILE A 105 7.68 -8.52 -2.42
N ASN A 106 7.20 -7.80 -3.44
CA ASN A 106 6.05 -6.90 -3.33
C ASN A 106 4.68 -7.57 -3.55
N HIS A 107 4.58 -8.90 -3.38
CA HIS A 107 3.33 -9.64 -3.53
C HIS A 107 3.19 -10.79 -2.53
N PHE A 108 1.98 -10.99 -2.01
CA PHE A 108 1.60 -12.24 -1.34
C PHE A 108 1.04 -13.27 -2.33
N PRO A 109 1.22 -14.58 -2.08
CA PRO A 109 0.53 -15.61 -2.83
C PRO A 109 -1.00 -15.47 -2.64
N ARG A 110 -1.74 -15.68 -3.73
CA ARG A 110 -3.22 -15.54 -3.78
C ARG A 110 -3.75 -14.15 -3.44
N SER A 111 -2.99 -13.06 -3.59
CA SER A 111 -3.52 -11.70 -3.42
C SER A 111 -4.66 -11.32 -4.38
N CYS A 112 -4.87 -12.12 -5.44
CA CYS A 112 -6.05 -12.02 -6.31
C CYS A 112 -7.39 -12.17 -5.56
N GLU A 113 -7.41 -12.74 -4.35
CA GLU A 113 -8.61 -12.79 -3.50
C GLU A 113 -9.11 -11.41 -3.06
N LEU A 114 -8.23 -10.40 -3.05
CA LEU A 114 -8.58 -9.00 -2.81
C LEU A 114 -8.77 -8.20 -4.10
N THR A 115 -8.01 -8.52 -5.15
CA THR A 115 -7.90 -7.61 -6.30
C THR A 115 -8.79 -7.96 -7.48
N ARG A 116 -9.23 -9.23 -7.60
CA ARG A 116 -10.25 -9.60 -8.59
C ARG A 116 -11.64 -9.26 -8.09
N LYS A 117 -12.44 -8.60 -8.94
CA LYS A 117 -13.75 -8.05 -8.56
C LYS A 117 -14.73 -9.10 -8.06
N ASP A 118 -14.78 -10.26 -8.71
CA ASP A 118 -15.64 -11.40 -8.34
C ASP A 118 -15.27 -11.97 -6.98
N LYS A 119 -13.97 -12.20 -6.75
CA LYS A 119 -13.44 -12.74 -5.49
C LYS A 119 -13.60 -11.76 -4.33
N LEU A 120 -13.27 -10.49 -4.55
CA LEU A 120 -13.43 -9.41 -3.58
C LEU A 120 -14.88 -9.35 -3.07
N TYR A 121 -15.84 -9.29 -3.99
CA TYR A 121 -17.25 -9.24 -3.63
C TYR A 121 -17.68 -10.50 -2.84
N LYS A 122 -17.33 -11.69 -3.33
CA LYS A 122 -17.69 -12.94 -2.67
C LYS A 122 -17.11 -13.05 -1.25
N ASN A 123 -15.87 -12.60 -1.06
CA ASN A 123 -15.22 -12.59 0.25
C ASN A 123 -15.94 -11.63 1.22
N ILE A 124 -16.33 -10.43 0.76
CA ILE A 124 -17.10 -9.46 1.54
C ILE A 124 -18.51 -9.99 1.84
N GLU A 125 -19.22 -10.58 0.87
CA GLU A 125 -20.55 -11.18 1.03
C GLU A 125 -20.52 -12.30 2.08
N THR A 126 -19.51 -13.17 2.04
CA THR A 126 -19.37 -14.27 3.02
C THR A 126 -19.11 -13.73 4.43
N MET A 127 -18.25 -12.71 4.57
CA MET A 127 -17.98 -12.06 5.84
C MET A 127 -19.23 -11.33 6.39
N SER A 128 -20.00 -10.70 5.50
CA SER A 128 -21.25 -9.99 5.77
C SER A 128 -22.33 -10.91 6.36
N HIS A 129 -22.54 -12.09 5.77
CA HIS A 129 -23.54 -13.06 6.26
C HIS A 129 -23.25 -13.56 7.68
N ARG A 130 -21.99 -13.67 8.08
CA ARG A 130 -21.62 -14.15 9.43
C ARG A 130 -21.63 -13.07 10.49
N ASN A 131 -21.25 -11.84 10.12
CA ASN A 131 -20.97 -10.77 11.09
C ASN A 131 -22.04 -9.65 11.08
N GLY A 132 -23.03 -9.75 10.20
CA GLY A 132 -24.17 -8.86 10.09
C GLY A 132 -24.10 -7.96 8.84
N ILE A 133 -25.15 -8.03 8.03
CA ILE A 133 -25.22 -7.37 6.72
C ILE A 133 -24.96 -5.86 6.78
N LYS A 134 -25.53 -5.19 7.80
CA LYS A 134 -25.38 -3.74 7.98
C LYS A 134 -23.91 -3.33 8.15
N LYS A 135 -23.08 -4.16 8.81
CA LYS A 135 -21.66 -3.83 9.10
C LYS A 135 -20.77 -3.92 7.86
N PHE A 136 -21.21 -4.62 6.81
CA PHE A 136 -20.50 -4.79 5.54
C PHE A 136 -21.22 -4.13 4.37
N SER A 137 -22.13 -3.19 4.65
CA SER A 137 -22.92 -2.46 3.64
C SER A 137 -22.15 -1.34 2.92
N PHE A 138 -20.83 -1.45 2.83
CA PHE A 138 -19.93 -0.47 2.21
C PHE A 138 -19.53 -0.83 0.76
N VAL A 139 -20.01 -1.96 0.25
CA VAL A 139 -19.96 -2.30 -1.18
C VAL A 139 -21.34 -2.12 -1.79
N PRO A 140 -21.45 -1.60 -3.03
CA PRO A 140 -22.71 -1.60 -3.75
C PRO A 140 -23.26 -3.02 -3.89
N GLU A 141 -24.58 -3.13 -3.94
CA GLU A 141 -25.24 -4.40 -4.24
C GLU A 141 -24.73 -4.96 -5.56
N THR A 142 -24.22 -6.19 -5.53
CA THR A 142 -23.41 -6.73 -6.64
C THR A 142 -23.76 -8.19 -6.94
N TYR A 143 -23.66 -8.55 -8.22
CA TYR A 143 -23.99 -9.86 -8.76
C TYR A 143 -22.85 -10.35 -9.66
N ILE A 144 -22.47 -11.61 -9.49
CA ILE A 144 -21.41 -12.25 -10.28
C ILE A 144 -22.05 -13.01 -11.44
N MET A 145 -21.89 -12.54 -12.67
CA MET A 145 -22.39 -13.22 -13.86
C MET A 145 -21.42 -14.32 -14.33
N PRO A 146 -21.92 -15.38 -14.98
CA PRO A 146 -23.35 -15.69 -15.22
C PRO A 146 -24.04 -16.36 -14.01
N LYS A 147 -23.29 -16.68 -12.94
CA LYS A 147 -23.78 -17.48 -11.81
C LYS A 147 -25.02 -16.90 -11.12
N ASP A 148 -25.02 -15.58 -10.89
CA ASP A 148 -26.08 -14.89 -10.16
C ASP A 148 -27.16 -14.29 -11.08
N TYR A 149 -27.21 -14.71 -12.35
CA TYR A 149 -28.13 -14.14 -13.35
C TYR A 149 -29.58 -14.14 -12.88
N ASN A 150 -30.11 -15.28 -12.43
CA ASN A 150 -31.50 -15.38 -11.97
C ASN A 150 -31.79 -14.49 -10.74
N ARG A 151 -30.81 -14.36 -9.84
CA ARG A 151 -30.90 -13.48 -8.66
C ARG A 151 -30.96 -12.00 -9.10
N PHE A 152 -30.10 -11.63 -10.06
CA PHE A 152 -30.07 -10.29 -10.63
C PHE A 152 -31.38 -9.95 -11.35
N ILE A 153 -31.86 -10.82 -12.24
CA ILE A 153 -33.11 -10.60 -13.00
C ILE A 153 -34.31 -10.43 -12.04
N SER A 154 -34.36 -11.18 -10.94
CA SER A 154 -35.45 -11.07 -9.97
C SER A 154 -35.44 -9.74 -9.20
N ASN A 155 -34.26 -9.19 -8.91
CA ASN A 155 -34.12 -7.96 -8.13
C ASN A 155 -34.10 -6.69 -8.98
N GLN A 156 -33.61 -6.73 -10.22
CA GLN A 156 -33.58 -5.54 -11.09
C GLN A 156 -34.98 -4.95 -11.35
N TYR A 157 -36.01 -5.81 -11.49
CA TYR A 157 -37.39 -5.35 -11.71
C TYR A 157 -37.97 -4.59 -10.51
N ARG A 158 -37.46 -4.87 -9.30
CA ARG A 158 -37.87 -4.20 -8.07
C ARG A 158 -37.18 -2.85 -7.89
N HIS A 159 -35.92 -2.74 -8.28
CA HIS A 159 -35.12 -1.54 -8.03
C HIS A 159 -35.23 -0.46 -9.11
N ARG A 160 -35.56 -0.81 -10.36
CA ARG A 160 -35.71 0.14 -11.50
C ARG A 160 -34.59 1.20 -11.61
N GLY A 161 -33.39 0.86 -11.13
CA GLY A 161 -32.23 1.74 -11.04
C GLY A 161 -31.15 1.41 -12.07
N LEU A 162 -30.10 2.23 -12.06
CA LEU A 162 -28.93 2.05 -12.93
C LEU A 162 -27.97 1.01 -12.36
N TRP A 163 -27.36 0.23 -13.25
CA TRP A 163 -26.35 -0.77 -12.92
C TRP A 163 -25.08 -0.49 -13.70
N ILE A 164 -23.94 -0.80 -13.11
CA ILE A 164 -22.63 -0.71 -13.75
C ILE A 164 -22.09 -2.12 -13.98
N VAL A 165 -21.80 -2.43 -15.23
CA VAL A 165 -21.23 -3.72 -15.65
C VAL A 165 -19.72 -3.56 -15.75
N LYS A 166 -18.98 -4.44 -15.09
CA LYS A 166 -17.52 -4.42 -15.02
C LYS A 166 -16.96 -5.81 -15.31
N PRO A 167 -16.05 -5.97 -16.28
CA PRO A 167 -15.38 -7.25 -16.51
C PRO A 167 -14.49 -7.65 -15.32
N PHE A 168 -14.34 -8.96 -15.06
CA PHE A 168 -13.55 -9.47 -13.91
C PHE A 168 -12.10 -8.99 -13.93
N ASP A 169 -11.43 -9.19 -15.07
CA ASP A 169 -9.96 -9.08 -15.19
C ASP A 169 -9.52 -7.82 -15.98
N LEU A 170 -10.44 -6.91 -16.30
CA LEU A 170 -10.11 -5.63 -16.93
C LEU A 170 -9.97 -4.49 -15.91
N SER A 171 -9.11 -3.54 -16.28
CA SER A 171 -8.74 -2.36 -15.49
C SER A 171 -8.73 -1.09 -16.36
N ARG A 172 -8.50 0.06 -15.72
CA ARG A 172 -8.40 1.39 -16.38
C ARG A 172 -9.70 1.86 -17.04
N GLY A 173 -10.85 1.41 -16.52
CA GLY A 173 -12.17 1.74 -17.04
C GLY A 173 -12.56 1.02 -18.34
N ARG A 174 -11.75 0.05 -18.81
CA ARG A 174 -12.03 -0.70 -20.06
C ARG A 174 -13.19 -1.68 -19.87
N GLY A 175 -14.09 -1.72 -20.86
CA GLY A 175 -15.27 -2.60 -20.84
C GLY A 175 -16.34 -2.23 -19.82
N ILE A 176 -16.22 -1.07 -19.15
CA ILE A 176 -17.24 -0.62 -18.20
C ILE A 176 -18.36 0.07 -18.96
N THR A 177 -19.58 -0.42 -18.75
CA THR A 177 -20.82 0.15 -19.26
C THR A 177 -21.81 0.37 -18.12
N ILE A 178 -22.67 1.38 -18.27
CA ILE A 178 -23.79 1.61 -17.37
C ILE A 178 -25.05 1.23 -18.13
N ILE A 179 -25.92 0.45 -17.50
CA ILE A 179 -27.13 -0.10 -18.08
C ILE A 179 -28.33 0.33 -17.24
N ASP A 180 -29.44 0.58 -17.92
CA ASP A 180 -30.75 0.76 -17.30
C ASP A 180 -31.52 -0.56 -17.31
N TYR A 181 -32.46 -0.74 -16.37
CA TYR A 181 -33.29 -1.95 -16.26
C TYR A 181 -34.15 -2.20 -17.50
N SER A 182 -34.39 -1.17 -18.32
CA SER A 182 -35.23 -1.22 -19.52
C SER A 182 -34.48 -1.73 -20.77
N PHE A 183 -33.15 -1.86 -20.72
CA PHE A 183 -32.34 -2.24 -21.88
C PHE A 183 -32.46 -3.73 -22.20
N LYS A 184 -33.21 -4.06 -23.27
CA LYS A 184 -33.38 -5.44 -23.80
C LYS A 184 -32.06 -6.08 -24.28
N ASP A 185 -31.07 -5.29 -24.66
CA ASP A 185 -29.76 -5.76 -25.16
C ASP A 185 -28.77 -6.19 -24.05
N THR A 186 -29.20 -6.21 -22.79
CA THR A 186 -28.35 -6.64 -21.66
C THR A 186 -28.06 -8.13 -21.64
N GLN A 187 -28.90 -8.98 -22.26
CA GLN A 187 -28.73 -10.45 -22.17
C GLN A 187 -27.39 -10.93 -22.75
N SER A 188 -26.87 -10.29 -23.80
CA SER A 188 -25.62 -10.70 -24.43
C SER A 188 -24.41 -10.38 -23.55
N ALA A 189 -24.37 -9.17 -22.96
CA ALA A 189 -23.27 -8.75 -22.07
C ALA A 189 -23.25 -9.52 -20.73
N LEU A 190 -24.42 -9.99 -20.27
CA LEU A 190 -24.55 -10.77 -19.03
C LEU A 190 -24.16 -12.25 -19.18
N LYS A 191 -23.88 -12.73 -20.41
CA LYS A 191 -23.33 -14.08 -20.65
C LYS A 191 -21.82 -14.14 -20.43
N GLU A 192 -21.15 -13.00 -20.35
CA GLU A 192 -19.72 -12.91 -20.09
C GLU A 192 -19.39 -12.91 -18.59
N ASN A 193 -18.12 -13.11 -18.28
CA ASN A 193 -17.57 -13.07 -16.92
C ASN A 193 -17.48 -11.62 -16.41
N VAL A 194 -18.61 -11.10 -15.96
CA VAL A 194 -18.77 -9.71 -15.51
C VAL A 194 -19.39 -9.62 -14.12
N VAL A 195 -19.00 -8.57 -13.40
CA VAL A 195 -19.64 -8.14 -12.16
C VAL A 195 -20.64 -7.04 -12.50
N VAL A 196 -21.89 -7.21 -12.08
CA VAL A 196 -22.94 -6.21 -12.19
C VAL A 196 -23.18 -5.62 -10.82
N ALA A 197 -22.91 -4.33 -10.65
CA ALA A 197 -23.08 -3.64 -9.38
C ALA A 197 -24.10 -2.51 -9.49
N LYS A 198 -24.83 -2.21 -8.42
CA LYS A 198 -25.71 -1.05 -8.37
C LYS A 198 -24.89 0.22 -8.59
N TYR A 199 -25.31 1.05 -9.53
CA TYR A 199 -24.63 2.31 -9.79
C TYR A 199 -25.00 3.33 -8.70
N ILE A 200 -24.00 4.01 -8.15
CA ILE A 200 -24.19 5.10 -7.18
C ILE A 200 -24.48 6.37 -7.99
N ASP A 201 -25.76 6.74 -8.04
CA ASP A 201 -26.28 7.85 -8.83
C ASP A 201 -26.29 9.20 -8.10
N ASN A 202 -26.03 9.18 -6.79
CA ASN A 202 -25.93 10.33 -5.88
C ASN A 202 -24.48 10.53 -5.33
N PRO A 203 -23.43 10.60 -6.16
CA PRO A 203 -22.07 10.84 -5.66
C PRO A 203 -21.95 12.24 -5.06
N LEU A 204 -21.12 12.40 -4.02
CA LEU A 204 -20.73 13.72 -3.53
C LEU A 204 -19.98 14.45 -4.65
N LEU A 205 -20.41 15.66 -4.98
CA LEU A 205 -19.83 16.46 -6.05
C LEU A 205 -18.97 17.56 -5.48
N VAL A 206 -17.85 17.84 -6.12
CA VAL A 206 -17.02 19.03 -5.86
C VAL A 206 -17.03 19.87 -7.13
N ASN A 207 -17.46 21.13 -7.02
CA ASN A 207 -17.64 22.04 -8.16
C ASN A 207 -18.52 21.46 -9.29
N GLY A 208 -19.44 20.55 -8.95
CA GLY A 208 -20.32 19.85 -9.89
C GLY A 208 -19.69 18.67 -10.61
N TYR A 209 -18.46 18.26 -10.27
CA TYR A 209 -17.80 17.10 -10.85
C TYR A 209 -17.84 15.89 -9.92
N LYS A 210 -18.07 14.72 -10.51
CA LYS A 210 -17.89 13.43 -9.84
C LYS A 210 -16.40 13.19 -9.60
N TRP A 211 -16.05 12.61 -8.46
CA TRP A 211 -14.68 12.24 -8.14
C TRP A 211 -14.61 10.85 -7.50
N ASP A 212 -13.44 10.24 -7.55
CA ASP A 212 -13.11 9.08 -6.72
C ASP A 212 -11.79 9.34 -5.98
N LEU A 213 -11.57 8.63 -4.89
CA LEU A 213 -10.37 8.72 -4.06
C LEU A 213 -9.56 7.44 -4.20
N ARG A 214 -8.31 7.59 -4.67
CA ARG A 214 -7.30 6.54 -4.69
C ARG A 214 -6.48 6.61 -3.40
N LEU A 215 -6.59 5.58 -2.59
CA LEU A 215 -5.78 5.39 -1.38
C LEU A 215 -4.70 4.34 -1.58
N TYR A 216 -3.60 4.49 -0.87
CA TYR A 216 -2.47 3.56 -0.90
C TYR A 216 -2.39 2.80 0.42
N VAL A 217 -2.63 1.49 0.37
CA VAL A 217 -2.70 0.63 1.56
C VAL A 217 -1.59 -0.40 1.49
N LEU A 218 -0.73 -0.43 2.50
CA LEU A 218 0.36 -1.38 2.62
C LEU A 218 0.02 -2.48 3.62
N VAL A 219 0.12 -3.73 3.20
CA VAL A 219 0.04 -4.90 4.08
C VAL A 219 1.43 -5.52 4.19
N THR A 220 1.97 -5.61 5.40
CA THR A 220 3.29 -6.23 5.64
C THR A 220 3.20 -7.65 6.17
N SER A 221 2.03 -8.06 6.66
CA SER A 221 1.79 -9.41 7.17
C SER A 221 0.28 -9.69 7.25
N PHE A 222 -0.12 -10.93 6.97
CA PHE A 222 -1.49 -11.43 7.17
C PHE A 222 -1.63 -12.26 8.46
N ASN A 223 -0.52 -12.67 9.08
CA ASN A 223 -0.52 -13.40 10.35
C ASN A 223 0.76 -13.11 11.17
N PRO A 224 0.69 -12.21 12.18
CA PRO A 224 -0.46 -11.37 12.50
C PRO A 224 -0.77 -10.38 11.38
N LEU A 225 -2.01 -9.95 11.26
CA LEU A 225 -2.43 -8.98 10.26
C LEU A 225 -1.86 -7.60 10.63
N VAL A 226 -1.13 -6.97 9.71
CA VAL A 226 -0.56 -5.63 9.88
C VAL A 226 -0.84 -4.81 8.63
N VAL A 227 -1.61 -3.73 8.80
CA VAL A 227 -2.14 -2.87 7.74
C VAL A 227 -1.79 -1.42 8.02
N TYR A 228 -1.26 -0.76 6.99
CA TYR A 228 -0.97 0.67 7.00
C TYR A 228 -1.75 1.38 5.89
N LEU A 229 -2.22 2.58 6.16
CA LEU A 229 -2.74 3.52 5.18
C LEU A 229 -1.71 4.63 4.99
N TYR A 230 -1.35 4.95 3.75
CA TYR A 230 -0.50 6.11 3.49
C TYR A 230 -1.28 7.38 3.78
N GLU A 231 -0.61 8.37 4.37
CA GLU A 231 -1.22 9.63 4.81
C GLU A 231 -1.70 10.52 3.65
N GLU A 232 -1.34 10.18 2.41
CA GLU A 232 -1.76 10.85 1.20
C GLU A 232 -2.41 9.91 0.17
N GLY A 233 -3.14 10.52 -0.76
CA GLY A 233 -3.87 9.83 -1.81
C GLY A 233 -4.05 10.70 -3.06
N LEU A 234 -4.69 10.14 -4.08
CA LEU A 234 -4.99 10.87 -5.31
C LEU A 234 -6.50 10.93 -5.52
N VAL A 235 -7.03 12.14 -5.58
CA VAL A 235 -8.42 12.40 -5.96
C VAL A 235 -8.46 12.60 -7.45
N ARG A 236 -9.37 11.89 -8.13
CA ARG A 236 -9.50 11.93 -9.58
C ARG A 236 -10.88 12.45 -9.95
N PHE A 237 -10.93 13.52 -10.72
CA PHE A 237 -12.18 14.13 -11.18
C PHE A 237 -12.58 13.65 -12.57
N ALA A 238 -13.89 13.50 -12.77
CA ALA A 238 -14.51 13.47 -14.08
C ALA A 238 -14.28 14.81 -14.81
N THR A 239 -14.21 14.79 -16.15
CA THR A 239 -13.99 16.02 -16.95
C THR A 239 -15.28 16.72 -17.37
N VAL A 240 -16.43 16.09 -17.13
CA VAL A 240 -17.75 16.63 -17.44
C VAL A 240 -18.55 16.71 -16.14
N LYS A 241 -19.23 17.84 -15.93
CA LYS A 241 -20.10 18.02 -14.76
C LYS A 241 -21.16 16.92 -14.70
N TYR A 242 -21.36 16.42 -13.49
CA TYR A 242 -22.27 15.32 -13.25
C TYR A 242 -23.72 15.80 -13.34
N VAL A 243 -24.54 15.05 -14.08
CA VAL A 243 -25.98 15.24 -14.15
C VAL A 243 -26.63 13.88 -13.98
N CYS A 244 -27.58 13.78 -13.05
CA CYS A 244 -28.38 12.57 -12.85
C CYS A 244 -29.51 12.51 -13.90
N ASP A 245 -29.13 12.35 -15.16
CA ASP A 245 -30.05 12.23 -16.29
C ASP A 245 -29.78 10.93 -17.06
N ARG A 246 -30.84 10.12 -17.24
CA ARG A 246 -30.78 8.85 -17.97
C ARG A 246 -30.38 9.04 -19.43
N SER A 247 -30.64 10.19 -20.04
CA SER A 247 -30.23 10.48 -21.42
C SER A 247 -28.70 10.51 -21.59
N ARG A 248 -27.96 10.76 -20.50
CA ARG A 248 -26.50 10.96 -20.50
C ARG A 248 -25.68 9.79 -19.99
N ILE A 249 -26.32 8.63 -19.74
CA ILE A 249 -25.68 7.40 -19.22
C ILE A 249 -24.46 6.96 -20.04
N ASN A 250 -24.50 7.19 -21.36
CA ASN A 250 -23.42 6.81 -22.27
C ASN A 250 -22.19 7.74 -22.19
N ASN A 251 -22.27 8.88 -21.49
CA ASN A 251 -21.14 9.79 -21.34
C ASN A 251 -20.14 9.27 -20.30
N ARG A 252 -19.20 8.45 -20.77
CA ARG A 252 -18.16 7.84 -19.93
C ARG A 252 -17.31 8.86 -19.17
N ARG A 253 -17.07 10.06 -19.72
CA ARG A 253 -16.24 11.11 -19.10
C ARG A 253 -16.94 11.86 -17.96
N MET A 254 -18.24 11.67 -17.81
CA MET A 254 -19.04 12.16 -16.68
C MET A 254 -19.11 11.12 -15.56
N HIS A 255 -19.23 9.84 -15.92
CA HIS A 255 -19.48 8.76 -14.97
C HIS A 255 -18.23 8.04 -14.46
N LEU A 256 -17.13 8.05 -15.22
CA LEU A 256 -15.87 7.38 -14.88
C LEU A 256 -14.79 8.42 -14.56
N CYS A 257 -14.22 8.35 -13.36
CA CYS A 257 -13.18 9.26 -12.89
C CYS A 257 -11.75 8.79 -13.24
N ASN A 258 -11.60 7.61 -13.86
CA ASN A 258 -10.29 7.06 -14.18
C ASN A 258 -9.48 8.02 -15.08
N TYR A 259 -8.21 8.24 -14.72
CA TYR A 259 -7.27 9.06 -15.49
C TYR A 259 -7.17 8.62 -16.96
N SER A 260 -7.14 7.31 -17.24
CA SER A 260 -7.08 6.76 -18.61
C SER A 260 -8.23 7.20 -19.50
N VAL A 261 -9.41 7.46 -18.94
CA VAL A 261 -10.62 7.89 -19.67
C VAL A 261 -10.61 9.41 -19.86
N ASN A 262 -10.16 10.15 -18.86
CA ASN A 262 -10.26 11.60 -18.82
C ASN A 262 -9.04 12.33 -19.41
N LYS A 263 -7.85 11.71 -19.44
CA LYS A 263 -6.60 12.35 -19.89
C LYS A 263 -6.62 12.84 -21.35
N SER A 264 -7.47 12.25 -22.18
CA SER A 264 -7.65 12.62 -23.60
C SER A 264 -8.77 13.64 -23.80
N SER A 265 -9.43 14.09 -22.74
CA SER A 265 -10.45 15.12 -22.83
C SER A 265 -9.79 16.48 -23.08
N PRO A 266 -10.29 17.31 -24.02
CA PRO A 266 -9.79 18.66 -24.23
C PRO A 266 -9.88 19.54 -22.97
N SER A 267 -10.86 19.28 -22.10
CA SER A 267 -11.07 20.01 -20.85
C SER A 267 -10.18 19.51 -19.71
N TYR A 268 -9.33 18.50 -19.92
CA TYR A 268 -8.49 17.94 -18.85
C TYR A 268 -7.35 18.88 -18.47
N ILE A 269 -7.54 19.61 -17.37
CA ILE A 269 -6.51 20.47 -16.79
C ILE A 269 -5.54 19.62 -15.95
N ARG A 270 -4.28 19.56 -16.37
CA ARG A 270 -3.18 18.91 -15.64
C ARG A 270 -2.66 19.82 -14.55
N ASN A 271 -2.26 19.21 -13.43
CA ASN A 271 -1.54 19.93 -12.40
C ASN A 271 -0.06 20.09 -12.80
N SER A 272 0.36 21.33 -13.03
CA SER A 272 1.74 21.69 -13.38
C SER A 272 2.58 22.15 -12.19
N ASP A 273 1.97 22.43 -11.04
CA ASP A 273 2.64 23.02 -9.87
C ASP A 273 2.48 22.09 -8.65
N PRO A 274 3.56 21.44 -8.18
CA PRO A 274 3.49 20.48 -7.09
C PRO A 274 3.06 21.09 -5.75
N GLU A 275 3.06 22.42 -5.61
CA GLU A 275 2.62 23.11 -4.37
C GLU A 275 1.12 23.41 -4.38
N ARG A 276 0.49 23.46 -5.56
CA ARG A 276 -0.94 23.75 -5.67
C ARG A 276 -1.72 22.46 -5.84
N GLU A 277 -1.97 21.79 -4.73
CA GLU A 277 -2.54 20.45 -4.69
C GLU A 277 -4.04 20.36 -5.04
N ASN A 278 -4.73 21.50 -5.14
CA ASN A 278 -6.15 21.63 -5.48
C ASN A 278 -6.39 22.15 -6.92
N VAL A 279 -5.42 21.97 -7.83
CA VAL A 279 -5.52 22.51 -9.20
C VAL A 279 -5.75 21.42 -10.23
N GLY A 280 -6.74 21.66 -11.09
CA GLY A 280 -7.07 20.79 -12.23
C GLY A 280 -7.94 19.60 -11.85
N HIS A 281 -7.85 18.53 -12.63
CA HIS A 281 -8.70 17.33 -12.48
C HIS A 281 -8.04 16.21 -11.65
N LYS A 282 -7.02 16.55 -10.86
CA LYS A 282 -6.35 15.63 -9.95
C LYS A 282 -5.88 16.40 -8.72
N TRP A 283 -6.39 16.05 -7.54
CA TRP A 283 -6.01 16.69 -6.27
C TRP A 283 -5.31 15.70 -5.35
N SER A 284 -4.57 16.20 -4.35
CA SER A 284 -4.16 15.38 -3.20
C SER A 284 -5.37 15.02 -2.34
N MET A 285 -5.23 14.01 -1.50
CA MET A 285 -6.29 13.67 -0.55
C MET A 285 -6.48 14.80 0.45
N SER A 286 -5.39 15.37 0.92
CA SER A 286 -5.42 16.42 1.95
C SER A 286 -6.01 17.73 1.42
N ALA A 287 -5.77 18.08 0.15
CA ALA A 287 -6.45 19.19 -0.51
C ALA A 287 -7.98 18.99 -0.57
N LEU A 288 -8.43 17.77 -0.86
CA LEU A 288 -9.86 17.45 -0.83
C LEU A 288 -10.41 17.54 0.59
N LEU A 289 -9.76 16.95 1.59
CA LEU A 289 -10.23 16.98 2.98
C LEU A 289 -10.36 18.42 3.48
N ASN A 290 -9.36 19.27 3.23
CA ASN A 290 -9.46 20.70 3.55
C ASN A 290 -10.64 21.36 2.87
N HIS A 291 -10.82 21.14 1.56
CA HIS A 291 -11.93 21.72 0.81
C HIS A 291 -13.29 21.26 1.35
N LEU A 292 -13.45 19.97 1.69
CA LEU A 292 -14.67 19.44 2.30
C LEU A 292 -14.95 20.04 3.68
N ARG A 293 -13.90 20.30 4.47
CA ARG A 293 -14.02 20.91 5.79
C ARG A 293 -14.34 22.39 5.73
N GLU A 294 -13.64 23.15 4.89
CA GLU A 294 -13.73 24.61 4.83
C GLU A 294 -14.97 25.08 4.06
N GLU A 295 -15.24 24.51 2.88
CA GLU A 295 -16.31 24.97 1.99
C GLU A 295 -17.63 24.25 2.24
N TYR A 296 -17.58 22.95 2.57
CA TYR A 296 -18.77 22.12 2.76
C TYR A 296 -19.10 21.84 4.24
N LEU A 297 -18.26 22.30 5.18
CA LEU A 297 -18.42 22.09 6.63
C LEU A 297 -18.60 20.62 7.03
N ILE A 298 -17.97 19.71 6.28
CA ILE A 298 -18.04 18.26 6.52
C ILE A 298 -17.03 17.85 7.59
N ASN A 299 -17.45 16.98 8.51
CA ASN A 299 -16.54 16.33 9.45
C ASN A 299 -15.69 15.26 8.73
N THR A 300 -14.47 15.64 8.37
CA THR A 300 -13.49 14.79 7.68
C THR A 300 -12.92 13.69 8.55
N GLU A 301 -12.91 13.87 9.88
CA GLU A 301 -12.42 12.86 10.83
C GLU A 301 -13.32 11.62 10.80
N THR A 302 -14.63 11.82 10.89
CA THR A 302 -15.61 10.73 10.77
C THR A 302 -15.50 10.05 9.40
N LEU A 303 -15.39 10.82 8.33
CA LEU A 303 -15.25 10.29 6.98
C LEU A 303 -14.00 9.39 6.85
N MET A 304 -12.84 9.85 7.32
CA MET A 304 -11.61 9.06 7.28
C MET A 304 -11.69 7.83 8.18
N ALA A 305 -12.32 7.92 9.35
CA ALA A 305 -12.54 6.77 10.22
C ALA A 305 -13.43 5.68 9.57
N GLU A 306 -14.44 6.09 8.79
CA GLU A 306 -15.26 5.16 7.99
C GLU A 306 -14.48 4.54 6.83
N ILE A 307 -13.62 5.31 6.17
CA ILE A 307 -12.73 4.81 5.12
C ILE A 307 -11.73 3.78 5.68
N GLU A 308 -11.12 4.06 6.83
CA GLU A 308 -10.23 3.11 7.52
C GLU A 308 -10.97 1.80 7.87
N ASP A 309 -12.23 1.92 8.31
CA ASP A 309 -13.09 0.77 8.60
C ASP A 309 -13.35 -0.08 7.35
N ILE A 310 -13.62 0.54 6.21
CA ILE A 310 -13.75 -0.15 4.92
C ILE A 310 -12.45 -0.89 4.58
N VAL A 311 -11.30 -0.24 4.70
CA VAL A 311 -9.99 -0.83 4.37
C VAL A 311 -9.73 -2.09 5.22
N ILE A 312 -9.90 -1.99 6.54
CA ILE A 312 -9.62 -3.09 7.47
C ILE A 312 -10.57 -4.26 7.22
N LYS A 313 -11.88 -4.00 7.13
CA LYS A 313 -12.89 -5.04 6.88
C LYS A 313 -12.69 -5.73 5.53
N THR A 314 -12.29 -4.98 4.51
CA THR A 314 -11.99 -5.51 3.18
C THR A 314 -10.82 -6.48 3.25
N ILE A 315 -9.70 -6.10 3.88
CA ILE A 315 -8.54 -6.97 4.02
C ILE A 315 -8.88 -8.22 4.84
N MET A 316 -9.56 -8.06 5.97
CA MET A 316 -10.00 -9.19 6.81
C MET A 316 -10.89 -10.19 6.06
N SER A 317 -11.73 -9.72 5.13
CA SER A 317 -12.63 -10.59 4.37
C SER A 317 -11.89 -11.62 3.51
N ALA A 318 -10.69 -11.28 3.01
CA ALA A 318 -9.89 -12.15 2.15
C ALA A 318 -8.78 -12.90 2.89
N THR A 319 -8.37 -12.45 4.09
CA THR A 319 -7.25 -13.02 4.87
C THR A 319 -7.31 -14.54 4.94
N ALA A 320 -8.47 -15.12 5.28
CA ALA A 320 -8.59 -16.56 5.45
C ALA A 320 -8.42 -17.37 4.16
N GLN A 321 -8.70 -16.80 2.99
CA GLN A 321 -8.47 -17.45 1.69
C GLN A 321 -6.98 -17.37 1.29
N MET A 322 -6.27 -16.34 1.73
CA MET A 322 -4.87 -16.13 1.41
C MET A 322 -3.92 -16.92 2.33
N LEU A 323 -4.26 -17.03 3.62
CA LEU A 323 -3.41 -17.63 4.65
C LEU A 323 -2.90 -19.05 4.33
N PRO A 324 -3.70 -20.00 3.80
CA PRO A 324 -3.22 -21.33 3.44
C PRO A 324 -2.04 -21.28 2.45
N ALA A 325 -2.13 -20.42 1.44
CA ALA A 325 -1.06 -20.26 0.45
C ALA A 325 0.14 -19.51 1.04
N ILE A 326 -0.09 -18.50 1.87
CA ILE A 326 0.99 -17.78 2.57
C ILE A 326 1.78 -18.75 3.45
N ASN A 327 1.11 -19.55 4.28
CA ASN A 327 1.76 -20.51 5.18
C ASN A 327 2.49 -21.65 4.43
N CYS A 328 2.05 -21.99 3.22
CA CYS A 328 2.67 -23.04 2.41
C CYS A 328 3.89 -22.54 1.64
N PHE A 329 3.82 -21.33 1.08
CA PHE A 329 4.82 -20.85 0.12
C PHE A 329 5.75 -19.76 0.64
N VAL A 330 5.43 -19.06 1.73
CA VAL A 330 6.27 -17.96 2.25
C VAL A 330 7.21 -18.49 3.34
N PRO A 331 8.53 -18.59 3.10
CA PRO A 331 9.45 -19.22 4.06
C PRO A 331 9.76 -18.33 5.27
N HIS A 332 9.74 -17.00 5.10
CA HIS A 332 9.96 -16.05 6.19
C HIS A 332 8.89 -14.95 6.18
N SER A 333 8.36 -14.61 7.35
CA SER A 333 7.23 -13.68 7.51
C SER A 333 7.45 -12.29 6.91
N GLN A 334 8.71 -11.84 6.82
CA GLN A 334 9.07 -10.54 6.24
C GLN A 334 9.38 -10.58 4.74
N ASN A 335 9.32 -11.75 4.10
CA ASN A 335 9.65 -11.84 2.67
C ASN A 335 8.65 -11.08 1.81
N CYS A 336 7.36 -11.17 2.11
CA CYS A 336 6.31 -10.58 1.30
C CYS A 336 5.77 -9.31 1.96
N PHE A 337 5.46 -8.32 1.14
CA PHE A 337 4.66 -7.15 1.48
C PHE A 337 3.79 -6.82 0.26
N GLU A 338 2.75 -6.02 0.39
CA GLU A 338 1.92 -5.67 -0.76
C GLU A 338 1.29 -4.29 -0.65
N LEU A 339 1.45 -3.51 -1.73
CA LEU A 339 0.86 -2.19 -1.87
C LEU A 339 -0.40 -2.29 -2.73
N TYR A 340 -1.54 -2.00 -2.12
CA TYR A 340 -2.85 -1.98 -2.77
C TYR A 340 -3.28 -0.55 -3.08
N GLY A 341 -3.97 -0.38 -4.21
CA GLY A 341 -4.69 0.86 -4.52
C GLY A 341 -6.18 0.70 -4.25
N PHE A 342 -6.71 1.33 -3.21
CA PHE A 342 -8.14 1.32 -2.92
C PHE A 342 -8.84 2.45 -3.68
N ASP A 343 -9.95 2.13 -4.35
CA ASP A 343 -10.79 3.11 -5.04
C ASP A 343 -12.07 3.30 -4.23
N ILE A 344 -12.22 4.48 -3.62
CA ILE A 344 -13.38 4.84 -2.79
C ILE A 344 -14.19 5.93 -3.48
N LEU A 345 -15.51 5.82 -3.43
CA LEU A 345 -16.46 6.86 -3.83
C LEU A 345 -17.28 7.28 -2.61
N VAL A 346 -17.44 8.58 -2.40
CA VAL A 346 -18.30 9.11 -1.33
C VAL A 346 -19.62 9.57 -1.95
N ASP A 347 -20.75 9.21 -1.34
CA ASP A 347 -22.07 9.69 -1.76
C ASP A 347 -22.46 11.02 -1.08
N ASP A 348 -23.55 11.63 -1.55
CA ASP A 348 -24.08 12.89 -1.01
C ASP A 348 -24.52 12.83 0.47
N LYS A 349 -24.66 11.63 1.03
CA LYS A 349 -24.92 11.37 2.46
C LYS A 349 -23.64 11.10 3.24
N LEU A 350 -22.49 11.40 2.63
CA LEU A 350 -21.15 11.22 3.20
C LEU A 350 -20.78 9.77 3.49
N LYS A 351 -21.49 8.80 2.89
CA LYS A 351 -21.15 7.39 3.05
C LYS A 351 -20.07 7.00 2.03
N PRO A 352 -18.92 6.47 2.47
CA PRO A 352 -17.90 5.93 1.58
C PRO A 352 -18.30 4.54 1.08
N TRP A 353 -18.00 4.29 -0.20
CA TRP A 353 -18.26 3.06 -0.92
C TRP A 353 -16.99 2.53 -1.55
N LEU A 354 -16.69 1.25 -1.32
CA LEU A 354 -15.59 0.56 -1.99
C LEU A 354 -15.97 0.22 -3.43
N LEU A 355 -15.19 0.71 -4.40
CA LEU A 355 -15.39 0.44 -5.82
C LEU A 355 -14.57 -0.75 -6.32
N GLU A 356 -13.29 -0.79 -5.97
CA GLU A 356 -12.34 -1.87 -6.30
C GLU A 356 -11.06 -1.76 -5.47
N VAL A 357 -10.30 -2.86 -5.41
CA VAL A 357 -8.93 -2.89 -4.89
C VAL A 357 -7.99 -3.29 -6.02
N ASN A 358 -7.03 -2.42 -6.33
CA ASN A 358 -6.09 -2.61 -7.42
C ASN A 358 -4.79 -3.25 -6.92
N LEU A 359 -4.38 -4.34 -7.59
CA LEU A 359 -3.02 -4.88 -7.49
C LEU A 359 -2.06 -3.90 -8.16
N SER A 360 -0.91 -3.61 -7.54
CA SER A 360 0.15 -2.80 -8.14
C SER A 360 -0.39 -1.48 -8.73
N PRO A 361 -0.90 -0.56 -7.89
CA PRO A 361 -1.49 0.69 -8.37
C PRO A 361 -0.52 1.46 -9.27
N SER A 362 -1.03 2.16 -10.28
CA SER A 362 -0.18 2.85 -11.26
C SER A 362 0.80 3.83 -10.61
N LEU A 363 2.09 3.51 -10.75
CA LEU A 363 3.21 4.34 -10.29
C LEU A 363 3.74 5.30 -11.35
N GLY A 364 3.05 5.43 -12.49
CA GLY A 364 3.42 6.39 -13.54
C GLY A 364 3.32 7.84 -13.09
N ILE A 365 4.22 8.70 -13.55
CA ILE A 365 4.28 10.11 -13.19
C ILE A 365 3.78 10.94 -14.37
N ASP A 366 2.49 11.32 -14.36
CA ASP A 366 1.91 12.14 -15.42
C ASP A 366 1.85 13.64 -15.07
N SER A 367 2.06 13.98 -13.78
CA SER A 367 1.98 15.35 -13.25
C SER A 367 2.97 15.54 -12.10
N ALA A 368 3.25 16.81 -11.77
CA ALA A 368 4.12 17.17 -10.64
C ALA A 368 3.61 16.57 -9.31
N LEU A 369 2.28 16.61 -9.11
CA LEU A 369 1.59 16.01 -7.97
C LEU A 369 1.79 14.49 -7.90
N ASP A 370 1.66 13.78 -9.03
CA ASP A 370 1.93 12.33 -9.06
C ASP A 370 3.37 12.04 -8.63
N SER A 371 4.33 12.84 -9.09
CA SER A 371 5.74 12.67 -8.75
C SER A 371 5.95 12.79 -7.25
N ARG A 372 5.48 13.89 -6.64
CA ARG A 372 5.62 14.19 -5.22
C ARG A 372 5.05 13.07 -4.35
N ILE A 373 3.76 12.74 -4.54
CA ILE A 373 3.07 11.76 -3.69
C ILE A 373 3.68 10.37 -3.87
N LYS A 374 3.90 9.92 -5.11
CA LYS A 374 4.35 8.54 -5.37
C LYS A 374 5.82 8.34 -5.00
N SER A 375 6.68 9.35 -5.16
CA SER A 375 8.08 9.24 -4.77
C SER A 375 8.25 9.14 -3.27
N SER A 376 7.57 10.01 -2.52
CA SER A 376 7.59 9.99 -1.06
C SER A 376 7.01 8.67 -0.53
N MET A 377 5.87 8.25 -1.07
CA MET A 377 5.25 6.97 -0.73
C MET A 377 6.17 5.78 -0.98
N LEU A 378 6.87 5.72 -2.12
CA LEU A 378 7.78 4.59 -2.40
C LEU A 378 9.02 4.61 -1.49
N CYS A 379 9.57 5.77 -1.18
CA CYS A 379 10.70 5.87 -0.24
C CYS A 379 10.30 5.42 1.17
N ASP A 380 9.13 5.85 1.63
CA ASP A 380 8.59 5.43 2.92
C ASP A 380 8.29 3.93 2.92
N LEU A 381 7.76 3.40 1.82
CA LEU A 381 7.49 1.97 1.66
C LEU A 381 8.79 1.16 1.77
N PHE A 382 9.84 1.53 1.02
CA PHE A 382 11.11 0.80 1.05
C PHE A 382 11.81 0.87 2.42
N THR A 383 11.67 2.01 3.10
CA THR A 383 12.17 2.19 4.47
C THR A 383 11.39 1.33 5.46
N LEU A 384 10.06 1.30 5.36
CA LEU A 384 9.16 0.57 6.25
C LEU A 384 9.35 -0.96 6.15
N ILE A 385 9.41 -1.51 4.93
CA ILE A 385 9.63 -2.95 4.72
C ILE A 385 11.01 -3.42 5.24
N GLY A 386 11.95 -2.48 5.35
CA GLY A 386 13.23 -2.71 5.99
C GLY A 386 14.12 -3.67 5.24
N ILE A 387 14.59 -3.25 4.06
CA ILE A 387 15.51 -4.05 3.25
C ILE A 387 16.84 -4.22 4.02
N PRO A 388 17.21 -5.46 4.42
CA PRO A 388 18.45 -5.70 5.16
C PRO A 388 19.67 -5.46 4.27
N ILE A 389 20.70 -4.80 4.82
CA ILE A 389 21.97 -4.59 4.13
C ILE A 389 22.75 -5.90 4.16
N VAL A 390 22.67 -6.67 3.07
CA VAL A 390 23.30 -7.98 2.90
C VAL A 390 23.77 -8.10 1.46
N ASP A 391 25.05 -8.43 1.26
CA ASP A 391 25.56 -8.79 -0.06
C ASP A 391 25.06 -10.20 -0.45
N PRO A 392 24.22 -10.32 -1.50
CA PRO A 392 23.68 -11.61 -1.92
C PRO A 392 24.76 -12.62 -2.35
N THR A 393 25.89 -12.13 -2.90
CA THR A 393 26.98 -12.97 -3.41
C THR A 393 27.80 -13.59 -2.28
N VAL A 394 28.01 -12.84 -1.19
CA VAL A 394 28.78 -13.29 -0.02
C VAL A 394 27.94 -14.17 0.90
N PHE A 395 26.62 -13.93 0.96
CA PHE A 395 25.73 -14.71 1.82
C PHE A 395 25.76 -16.23 1.51
N ASN A 396 26.10 -16.62 0.27
CA ASN A 396 26.24 -18.01 -0.14
C ASN A 396 27.41 -18.75 0.53
N PHE A 397 28.49 -18.06 0.91
CA PHE A 397 29.69 -18.69 1.46
C PHE A 397 29.57 -19.13 2.92
N ASN A 398 28.67 -18.53 3.70
CA ASN A 398 28.57 -18.76 5.15
C ASN A 398 27.69 -19.96 5.57
N ARG A 399 27.22 -20.79 4.63
CA ARG A 399 26.36 -21.96 4.95
C ARG A 399 27.10 -23.28 5.20
N ASN A 400 28.42 -23.34 4.98
CA ASN A 400 29.21 -24.56 5.31
C ASN A 400 29.54 -24.71 6.79
N VAL A 401 29.18 -23.75 7.65
CA VAL A 401 29.25 -23.93 9.10
C VAL A 401 27.88 -24.37 9.62
N ARG A 402 27.71 -25.70 9.75
CA ARG A 402 26.64 -26.30 10.56
C ARG A 402 26.62 -25.59 11.91
N ARG A 403 25.54 -24.87 12.23
CA ARG A 403 25.32 -24.41 13.61
C ARG A 403 25.03 -25.65 14.47
N PRO A 404 25.77 -25.91 15.56
CA PRO A 404 25.41 -26.96 16.49
C PRO A 404 24.07 -26.61 17.14
N LYS A 405 23.19 -27.59 17.33
CA LYS A 405 22.14 -27.50 18.34
C LYS A 405 22.84 -27.39 19.69
N SER A 406 22.62 -26.29 20.41
CA SER A 406 23.00 -26.20 21.81
C SER A 406 21.80 -25.73 22.62
N ASP A 407 21.16 -26.70 23.26
CA ASP A 407 20.44 -26.50 24.51
C ASP A 407 21.42 -25.95 25.57
N ILE A 408 20.95 -25.01 26.40
CA ILE A 408 21.29 -24.76 27.83
C ILE A 408 20.72 -23.37 28.22
N PRO A 409 19.91 -23.26 29.29
CA PRO A 409 19.38 -21.98 29.77
C PRO A 409 20.37 -21.28 30.72
N ARG A 410 20.61 -19.98 30.50
CA ARG A 410 21.25 -19.10 31.51
C ARG A 410 20.21 -18.19 32.16
N LYS A 411 20.11 -18.28 33.49
CA LYS A 411 19.36 -17.34 34.35
C LYS A 411 20.14 -16.03 34.48
N THR A 412 19.43 -14.90 34.44
CA THR A 412 19.67 -13.70 35.28
C THR A 412 18.46 -12.77 35.19
N ASN A 413 18.18 -12.08 36.29
CA ASN A 413 16.96 -11.32 36.60
C ASN A 413 16.99 -9.88 36.05
N SER A 414 15.87 -9.44 35.48
CA SER A 414 15.26 -8.13 35.70
C SER A 414 13.85 -8.08 35.08
N ASN A 415 12.92 -7.41 35.76
CA ASN A 415 11.48 -7.39 35.55
C ASN A 415 11.04 -6.94 34.14
N ILE A 416 10.61 -7.92 33.33
CA ILE A 416 9.37 -8.11 32.55
C ILE A 416 9.51 -9.58 32.09
N ASN A 417 8.49 -10.43 32.16
CA ASN A 417 8.65 -11.89 31.94
C ASN A 417 8.85 -12.28 30.45
N ILE A 418 9.73 -11.58 29.73
CA ILE A 418 10.19 -11.83 28.35
C ILE A 418 10.90 -13.19 28.24
N ASN A 419 11.35 -13.76 29.36
CA ASN A 419 12.08 -15.03 29.41
C ASN A 419 11.22 -16.27 29.10
N LYS A 420 9.88 -16.16 29.11
CA LYS A 420 8.96 -17.24 28.68
C LYS A 420 8.57 -17.20 27.20
N LEU A 421 8.94 -16.17 26.46
CA LEU A 421 8.61 -16.05 25.04
C LEU A 421 9.58 -16.86 24.18
N SER A 422 9.05 -17.55 23.17
CA SER A 422 9.84 -18.19 22.12
C SER A 422 10.69 -17.18 21.35
N SER A 423 11.75 -17.65 20.70
CA SER A 423 12.58 -16.82 19.81
C SER A 423 11.75 -16.14 18.70
N ASP A 424 10.73 -16.84 18.20
CA ASP A 424 9.83 -16.33 17.17
C ASP A 424 8.94 -15.20 17.68
N GLU A 425 8.43 -15.31 18.90
CA GLU A 425 7.64 -14.24 19.53
C GLU A 425 8.46 -12.99 19.81
N LYS A 426 9.68 -13.16 20.35
CA LYS A 426 10.61 -12.04 20.55
C LYS A 426 10.91 -11.34 19.24
N ARG A 427 11.18 -12.11 18.18
CA ARG A 427 11.41 -11.59 16.83
C ARG A 427 10.19 -10.87 16.29
N LEU A 428 8.99 -11.41 16.50
CA LEU A 428 7.74 -10.80 16.05
C LEU A 428 7.47 -9.44 16.72
N LEU A 429 7.56 -9.36 18.05
CA LEU A 429 7.38 -8.10 18.79
C LEU A 429 8.36 -7.04 18.30
N LYS A 430 9.62 -7.42 18.21
CA LYS A 430 10.71 -6.55 17.81
C LYS A 430 10.58 -6.06 16.38
N ASN A 431 10.25 -6.94 15.44
CA ASN A 431 9.98 -6.58 14.06
C ASN A 431 8.78 -5.61 13.95
N THR A 432 7.76 -5.81 14.77
CA THR A 432 6.57 -4.95 14.79
C THR A 432 6.89 -3.55 15.34
N MET A 433 7.76 -3.48 16.35
CA MET A 433 8.30 -2.22 16.88
C MET A 433 9.19 -1.51 15.85
N ASP A 434 10.16 -2.21 15.27
CA ASP A 434 11.08 -1.71 14.23
C ASP A 434 10.29 -1.18 13.01
N GLN A 435 9.21 -1.86 12.60
CA GLN A 435 8.34 -1.37 11.52
C GLN A 435 7.62 -0.07 11.90
N ASN A 436 7.17 0.07 13.15
CA ASN A 436 6.45 1.28 13.59
C ASN A 436 7.39 2.50 13.60
N GLN A 437 8.65 2.31 14.00
CA GLN A 437 9.65 3.38 14.01
C GLN A 437 10.01 3.87 12.61
N ARG A 438 9.89 2.98 11.60
CA ARG A 438 10.22 3.26 10.20
C ARG A 438 9.01 3.61 9.35
N SER A 439 7.82 3.73 9.94
CA SER A 439 6.60 3.78 9.14
C SER A 439 6.45 5.10 8.37
N ARG A 440 7.06 6.20 8.85
CA ARG A 440 7.02 7.52 8.19
C ARG A 440 5.60 7.87 7.76
N GLY A 441 5.35 8.18 6.49
CA GLY A 441 4.01 8.54 5.98
C GLY A 441 2.98 7.42 5.97
N PHE A 442 3.36 6.17 6.29
CA PHE A 442 2.41 5.07 6.49
C PHE A 442 1.91 5.04 7.94
N ILE A 443 0.62 5.28 8.10
CA ILE A 443 -0.08 5.23 9.38
C ILE A 443 -0.60 3.81 9.61
N ARG A 444 -0.25 3.21 10.75
CA ARG A 444 -0.77 1.88 11.10
C ARG A 444 -2.24 1.98 11.51
N ILE A 445 -3.12 1.40 10.70
CA ILE A 445 -4.57 1.35 10.98
C ILE A 445 -4.98 0.03 11.67
N PHE A 446 -4.18 -1.03 11.51
CA PHE A 446 -4.34 -2.29 12.23
C PHE A 446 -2.99 -3.01 12.43
N PRO A 447 -2.69 -3.59 13.61
CA PRO A 447 -3.44 -3.48 14.85
C PRO A 447 -3.09 -2.19 15.60
N THR A 448 -4.09 -1.63 16.27
CA THR A 448 -4.03 -0.53 17.24
C THR A 448 -5.04 -0.84 18.34
N ASN A 449 -4.97 -0.18 19.50
CA ASN A 449 -5.93 -0.40 20.59
C ASN A 449 -7.40 -0.23 20.12
N LEU A 450 -7.69 0.88 19.43
CA LEU A 450 -9.02 1.18 18.91
C LEU A 450 -9.49 0.15 17.87
N SER A 451 -8.62 -0.17 16.90
CA SER A 451 -8.96 -1.17 15.89
C SER A 451 -9.13 -2.56 16.51
N TRP A 452 -8.35 -2.92 17.53
CA TRP A 452 -8.46 -4.19 18.23
C TRP A 452 -9.82 -4.33 18.91
N LYS A 453 -10.23 -3.32 19.69
CA LYS A 453 -11.55 -3.29 20.33
C LYS A 453 -12.69 -3.48 19.32
N LYS A 454 -12.59 -2.86 18.15
CA LYS A 454 -13.63 -2.92 17.11
C LYS A 454 -13.65 -4.23 16.32
N TYR A 455 -12.49 -4.76 15.95
CA TYR A 455 -12.38 -5.85 14.97
C TYR A 455 -11.97 -7.20 15.55
N SER A 456 -11.55 -7.27 16.83
CA SER A 456 -11.20 -8.55 17.47
C SER A 456 -12.33 -9.57 17.45
N SER A 457 -13.59 -9.14 17.53
CA SER A 457 -14.78 -10.00 17.41
C SER A 457 -14.89 -10.74 16.07
N TYR A 458 -14.27 -10.19 15.01
CA TYR A 458 -14.20 -10.82 13.70
C TYR A 458 -13.13 -11.89 13.61
N LEU A 459 -12.21 -11.97 14.58
CA LEU A 459 -11.13 -12.94 14.59
C LEU A 459 -11.50 -14.16 15.43
N ASP A 460 -10.98 -15.32 15.06
CA ASP A 460 -11.09 -16.49 15.91
C ASP A 460 -10.17 -16.40 17.12
N ASN A 461 -10.71 -16.72 18.30
CA ASN A 461 -9.98 -16.59 19.56
C ASN A 461 -8.73 -17.49 19.62
N ILE A 462 -8.74 -18.66 18.97
CA ILE A 462 -7.67 -19.65 19.05
C ILE A 462 -6.56 -19.33 18.04
N ASN A 463 -6.93 -19.15 16.77
CA ASN A 463 -5.95 -19.03 15.68
C ASN A 463 -5.81 -17.61 15.11
N GLY A 464 -6.68 -16.67 15.49
CA GLY A 464 -6.64 -15.29 15.02
C GLY A 464 -7.07 -15.09 13.57
N ILE A 465 -7.66 -16.10 12.93
CA ILE A 465 -8.12 -16.02 11.53
C ILE A 465 -9.54 -15.42 11.49
N PRO A 466 -9.86 -14.52 10.55
CA PRO A 466 -11.20 -13.95 10.45
C PRO A 466 -12.33 -14.99 10.27
N ARG A 467 -13.34 -14.90 11.14
CA ARG A 467 -14.59 -15.69 11.19
C ARG A 467 -15.53 -15.25 10.07
N GLY A 468 -15.20 -15.68 8.85
CA GLY A 468 -15.94 -15.33 7.62
C GLY A 468 -15.79 -16.34 6.51
N SER A 469 -15.05 -17.40 6.75
CA SER A 469 -14.41 -18.22 5.72
C SER A 469 -14.70 -19.69 5.95
N THR A 470 -14.87 -20.43 4.86
CA THR A 470 -14.84 -21.89 4.86
C THR A 470 -13.38 -22.31 4.82
N ILE A 471 -12.74 -22.40 5.99
CA ILE A 471 -11.37 -22.93 6.08
C ILE A 471 -11.49 -24.46 5.90
N PRO A 472 -10.75 -25.08 4.96
CA PRO A 472 -10.68 -26.54 4.90
C PRO A 472 -10.08 -27.08 6.22
N PRO A 473 -10.66 -28.11 6.85
CA PRO A 473 -10.26 -28.61 8.17
C PRO A 473 -8.76 -28.93 8.32
N PHE A 474 -8.10 -29.29 7.21
CA PHE A 474 -6.70 -29.74 7.18
C PHE A 474 -5.64 -28.64 7.33
N TYR A 475 -6.01 -27.36 7.36
CA TYR A 475 -5.06 -26.24 7.50
C TYR A 475 -4.89 -25.71 8.93
N ILE A 476 -5.53 -26.33 9.92
CA ILE A 476 -5.45 -25.94 11.34
C ILE A 476 -4.13 -26.45 11.95
N LYS A 477 -2.99 -25.88 11.51
CA LYS A 477 -1.71 -25.95 12.23
C LYS A 477 -1.42 -24.68 13.03
N LEU A 478 -2.29 -23.68 12.96
CA LEU A 478 -2.21 -22.45 13.73
C LEU A 478 -2.78 -22.67 15.13
N ILE A 479 -1.89 -23.01 16.06
CA ILE A 479 -2.23 -23.25 17.47
C ILE A 479 -2.36 -21.91 18.24
N ARG A 480 -1.98 -20.78 17.64
CA ARG A 480 -1.83 -19.50 18.36
C ARG A 480 -2.31 -18.27 17.57
N ASN A 481 -3.07 -17.44 18.26
CA ASN A 481 -3.55 -16.14 17.79
C ASN A 481 -2.46 -15.07 17.93
N TYR A 482 -1.64 -14.89 16.89
CA TYR A 482 -0.59 -13.86 16.88
C TYR A 482 -1.15 -12.43 16.87
N ASN A 483 -2.38 -12.25 16.39
CA ASN A 483 -3.08 -10.96 16.42
C ASN A 483 -3.32 -10.53 17.88
N TYR A 484 -3.86 -11.43 18.71
CA TYR A 484 -4.06 -11.19 20.13
C TYR A 484 -2.73 -10.99 20.87
N PHE A 485 -1.74 -11.81 20.55
CA PHE A 485 -0.39 -11.70 21.13
C PHE A 485 0.22 -10.31 20.92
N LEU A 486 0.18 -9.77 19.69
CA LEU A 486 0.67 -8.42 19.42
C LEU A 486 -0.10 -7.36 20.21
N ASN A 487 -1.43 -7.48 20.27
CA ASN A 487 -2.24 -6.51 21.00
C ASN A 487 -1.88 -6.49 22.49
N ASP A 488 -1.84 -7.66 23.12
CA ASP A 488 -1.55 -7.82 24.54
C ASP A 488 -0.20 -7.21 24.95
N HIS A 489 0.82 -7.34 24.08
CA HIS A 489 2.19 -6.92 24.39
C HIS A 489 2.56 -5.51 23.91
N LEU A 490 1.95 -5.00 22.83
CA LEU A 490 2.37 -3.73 22.20
C LEU A 490 1.29 -2.66 22.13
N PHE A 491 0.01 -3.02 22.15
CA PHE A 491 -1.08 -2.09 21.84
C PHE A 491 -2.14 -2.01 22.94
N ASN A 492 -1.91 -2.66 24.08
CA ASN A 492 -2.73 -2.50 25.26
C ASN A 492 -2.53 -1.09 25.85
N GLU A 493 -3.55 -0.54 26.52
CA GLU A 493 -3.53 0.82 27.11
C GLU A 493 -2.41 1.00 28.13
N ASN A 494 -1.98 -0.10 28.76
CA ASN A 494 -0.89 -0.11 29.73
C ASN A 494 0.51 -0.24 29.10
N SER A 495 0.62 -0.27 27.76
CA SER A 495 1.91 -0.40 27.08
C SER A 495 2.55 0.98 26.86
N SER A 496 3.85 1.09 27.16
CA SER A 496 4.67 2.28 26.88
C SER A 496 4.85 2.58 25.38
N PHE A 497 4.30 1.74 24.51
CA PHE A 497 4.34 1.84 23.06
C PHE A 497 3.05 2.45 22.48
N TYR A 498 2.07 2.77 23.33
CA TYR A 498 0.86 3.48 22.95
C TYR A 498 1.21 4.90 22.50
N MET A 499 1.13 5.13 21.20
CA MET A 499 1.19 6.44 20.58
C MET A 499 -0.22 6.80 20.14
N ASP A 500 -0.89 7.69 20.87
CA ASP A 500 -2.14 8.31 20.44
C ASP A 500 -1.81 9.37 19.40
N ILE A 501 -1.44 8.92 18.19
CA ILE A 501 -1.29 9.83 17.08
C ILE A 501 -2.70 10.15 16.62
N ASN A 502 -3.11 11.42 16.78
CA ASN A 502 -4.29 11.93 16.11
C ASN A 502 -4.08 11.73 14.60
N ARG A 503 -4.68 10.67 14.03
CA ARG A 503 -4.51 10.29 12.63
C ARG A 503 -4.99 11.39 11.71
N GLN A 504 -5.98 12.16 12.16
CA GLN A 504 -6.50 13.31 11.44
C GLN A 504 -5.42 14.37 11.25
N ASP A 505 -4.61 14.64 12.28
CA ASP A 505 -3.47 15.54 12.13
C ASP A 505 -2.46 15.03 11.10
N ARG A 506 -2.33 13.72 10.85
CA ARG A 506 -1.43 13.21 9.80
C ARG A 506 -2.03 13.36 8.41
N TYR A 507 -3.32 13.09 8.25
CA TYR A 507 -4.02 13.36 6.99
C TYR A 507 -4.05 14.86 6.67
N GLU A 508 -3.98 15.74 7.67
CA GLU A 508 -3.97 17.20 7.47
C GLU A 508 -2.57 17.83 7.51
N ARG A 509 -1.56 17.20 8.15
CA ARG A 509 -0.21 17.76 8.32
C ARG A 509 0.59 17.84 7.05
N SER A 510 0.27 17.06 6.02
CA SER A 510 0.89 17.25 4.69
C SER A 510 0.77 18.70 4.18
N LEU A 511 -0.09 19.51 4.79
CA LEU A 511 -0.24 20.95 4.59
C LEU A 511 0.36 21.84 5.70
N LYS A 512 0.49 21.39 6.96
CA LYS A 512 0.96 22.22 8.10
C LYS A 512 2.48 22.44 8.07
N ASP A 513 3.24 21.48 7.55
CA ASP A 513 4.68 21.64 7.28
C ASP A 513 4.94 22.72 6.20
N PHE A 514 3.89 23.31 5.63
CA PHE A 514 3.97 24.44 4.70
C PHE A 514 3.70 25.81 5.32
N LYS A 515 3.14 25.90 6.54
CA LYS A 515 2.91 27.19 7.23
C LYS A 515 3.63 27.33 8.57
N GLN A 516 4.08 26.24 9.19
CA GLN A 516 4.61 26.28 10.57
C GLN A 516 6.11 26.00 10.72
N ASP A 517 6.85 25.78 9.63
CA ASP A 517 8.32 25.65 9.67
C ASP A 517 9.04 26.97 9.39
N LEU A 518 8.77 27.96 10.23
CA LEU A 518 9.70 29.08 10.43
C LEU A 518 10.08 29.32 11.88
N ASN A 519 9.52 28.61 12.88
CA ASN A 519 9.88 28.95 14.27
C ASN A 519 10.00 27.84 15.32
N ASP A 520 9.59 26.59 15.15
CA ASP A 520 9.81 25.61 16.24
C ASP A 520 9.93 24.16 15.75
N ASN A 521 11.11 23.81 15.24
CA ASN A 521 11.88 22.63 15.63
C ASN A 521 13.18 22.56 14.81
N LYS A 522 14.30 22.26 15.46
CA LYS A 522 15.63 22.15 14.85
C LYS A 522 15.78 20.87 14.01
N ASP A 523 15.12 20.78 12.86
CA ASP A 523 15.37 19.75 11.84
C ASP A 523 15.76 20.41 10.50
N GLU A 524 17.03 20.79 10.36
CA GLU A 524 17.60 21.42 9.15
C GLU A 524 17.56 20.53 7.88
N ASP A 525 17.16 19.25 7.98
CA ASP A 525 17.27 18.27 6.89
C ASP A 525 15.98 18.15 6.03
N GLN A 526 14.78 18.39 6.58
CA GLN A 526 13.51 18.20 5.84
C GLN A 526 13.23 19.31 4.81
N THR A 527 13.47 20.57 5.18
CA THR A 527 13.33 21.73 4.29
C THR A 527 14.31 21.67 3.12
N THR A 528 15.53 21.21 3.38
CA THR A 528 16.57 21.03 2.36
C THR A 528 16.21 19.92 1.37
N ASP A 529 15.63 18.81 1.84
CA ASP A 529 15.22 17.70 0.98
C ASP A 529 13.95 18.01 0.16
N MET A 530 13.02 18.79 0.71
CA MET A 530 11.86 19.32 -0.03
C MET A 530 12.25 20.21 -1.21
N LEU A 531 13.21 21.13 -1.00
CA LEU A 531 13.75 21.98 -2.06
C LEU A 531 14.44 21.19 -3.17
N LYS A 532 15.19 20.13 -2.82
CA LYS A 532 15.81 19.21 -3.78
C LYS A 532 14.76 18.40 -4.54
N LEU A 533 13.74 17.89 -3.84
CA LEU A 533 12.63 17.16 -4.45
C LEU A 533 11.90 18.05 -5.47
N LYS A 534 11.65 19.33 -5.15
CA LYS A 534 11.04 20.30 -6.06
C LYS A 534 11.86 20.52 -7.32
N LYS A 535 13.18 20.72 -7.18
CA LYS A 535 14.11 20.82 -8.32
C LYS A 535 14.09 19.55 -9.17
N ALA A 536 14.08 18.38 -8.53
CA ALA A 536 13.96 17.10 -9.21
C ALA A 536 12.67 17.03 -10.03
N ILE A 537 11.52 17.29 -9.42
CA ILE A 537 10.20 17.21 -10.06
C ILE A 537 10.16 18.11 -11.30
N LEU A 538 10.62 19.36 -11.18
CA LEU A 538 10.67 20.31 -12.31
C LEU A 538 11.61 19.83 -13.42
N LYS A 539 12.79 19.29 -13.06
CA LYS A 539 13.74 18.72 -14.01
C LYS A 539 13.17 17.49 -14.72
N TYR A 540 12.52 16.57 -14.01
CA TYR A 540 11.89 15.37 -14.60
C TYR A 540 10.74 15.72 -15.56
N LEU A 541 9.99 16.79 -15.29
CA LEU A 541 8.93 17.28 -16.17
C LEU A 541 9.48 17.96 -17.43
N ASN A 542 10.57 18.73 -17.30
CA ASN A 542 11.18 19.48 -18.40
C ASN A 542 12.04 18.61 -19.33
N ASP A 543 12.85 17.71 -18.77
CA ASP A 543 13.78 16.87 -19.55
C ASP A 543 13.09 15.69 -20.23
N GLY A 544 11.76 15.55 -20.08
CA GLY A 544 10.96 14.55 -20.77
C GLY A 544 11.54 13.14 -20.66
N TYR A 545 11.62 12.56 -19.46
CA TYR A 545 12.07 11.18 -19.24
C TYR A 545 13.40 10.77 -19.94
N VAL A 546 14.31 11.70 -20.23
CA VAL A 546 15.59 11.36 -20.86
C VAL A 546 16.59 10.90 -19.80
N PHE A 547 16.87 9.59 -19.80
CA PHE A 547 18.01 9.02 -19.09
C PHE A 547 19.29 9.37 -19.86
N ARG A 548 20.19 10.16 -19.26
CA ARG A 548 21.63 10.03 -19.54
C ARG A 548 22.19 9.09 -18.47
N PHE A 549 22.98 8.11 -18.91
CA PHE A 549 23.59 7.00 -18.15
C PHE A 549 22.81 5.69 -18.09
N LEU A 550 22.78 4.99 -19.24
CA LEU A 550 22.90 3.53 -19.34
C LEU A 550 23.46 3.17 -20.73
N ASN A 551 24.59 3.78 -21.12
CA ASN A 551 25.34 3.40 -22.32
C ASN A 551 26.81 3.19 -21.96
N LEU A 552 27.09 2.19 -21.12
CA LEU A 552 28.46 1.77 -20.82
C LEU A 552 28.72 0.29 -21.14
N HIS A 553 28.01 -0.26 -22.14
CA HIS A 553 28.27 -1.63 -22.59
C HIS A 553 28.29 -1.86 -24.11
N CYS A 554 28.74 -0.90 -24.93
CA CYS A 554 28.92 -1.15 -26.36
C CYS A 554 30.13 -0.48 -27.04
N GLN A 555 31.20 -0.10 -26.32
CA GLN A 555 32.45 0.31 -26.98
C GLN A 555 33.70 -0.22 -26.28
N ILE A 556 33.92 -1.53 -26.38
CA ILE A 556 35.28 -2.11 -26.47
C ILE A 556 35.20 -3.25 -27.49
N LYS A 557 35.52 -2.94 -28.75
CA LYS A 557 36.13 -3.82 -29.76
C LYS A 557 36.27 -3.02 -31.06
N LYS A 558 37.39 -2.31 -31.18
CA LYS A 558 38.24 -2.32 -32.37
C LYS A 558 39.65 -2.62 -31.91
#